data_AF-A0A968RKX2-F1
#
_entry.id   AF-A0A968RKX2-F1
#
_cell.length_a   1.000
_cell.length_b   1.000
_cell.length_c   1.000
_cell.angle_alpha   90.00
_cell.angle_beta   90.00
_cell.angle_gamma   90.00
#
_symmetry.space_group_name_H-M   'P 1'
#
loop_
_entity.id
_entity.type
_entity.pdbx_description
1 polymer ?
#
loop_
_entity_poly.entity_id
_entity_poly.type
_entity_poly.pdbx_seq_one_letter_code
_entity_poly.pdbx_strand_id
1 'polypeptide(L)'
;MQLNKIQEFIAQYKICLEKDTEFQQRNLYKWESLKIWKDNWDTEALNFQKMFDTSLQNSITRRIWSREYYAPKQMMLIFIGLQPEFVRLMFRELFNEDKAMEYRADRFVFYCDTLMEAYKEQQKKPIEQTHFHEGYEMISYYLSFQFPEHYNPYYFTNFQKPCP
;
A
#
# COMPACT_ATOMS: atom_id res chain seq x y z
N MET A 1 -34.76 -2.60 -12.57
CA MET A 1 -33.31 -2.85 -12.60
C MET A 1 -33.00 -3.73 -13.81
N GLN A 2 -32.13 -3.31 -14.74
CA GLN A 2 -31.85 -4.02 -16.00
C GLN A 2 -30.69 -5.01 -15.85
N LEU A 3 -30.89 -6.06 -15.06
CA LEU A 3 -29.85 -7.05 -14.70
C LEU A 3 -29.16 -7.67 -15.93
N ASN A 4 -29.92 -8.02 -16.97
CA ASN A 4 -29.38 -8.63 -18.18
C ASN A 4 -28.41 -7.70 -18.92
N LYS A 5 -28.72 -6.40 -18.99
CA LYS A 5 -27.81 -5.43 -19.62
C LYS A 5 -26.54 -5.23 -18.80
N ILE A 6 -26.63 -5.26 -17.48
CA ILE A 6 -25.45 -5.19 -16.60
C ILE A 6 -24.55 -6.40 -16.85
N GLN A 7 -25.12 -7.60 -16.96
CA GLN A 7 -24.36 -8.82 -17.25
C GLN A 7 -23.69 -8.77 -18.64
N GLU A 8 -24.40 -8.27 -19.66
CA GLU A 8 -23.82 -8.04 -20.99
C GLU A 8 -22.68 -7.04 -20.96
N PHE A 9 -22.83 -5.90 -20.27
CA PHE A 9 -21.75 -4.93 -20.12
C PHE A 9 -20.55 -5.49 -19.36
N ILE A 10 -20.76 -6.30 -18.32
CA ILE A 10 -19.67 -7.00 -17.63
C ILE A 10 -18.92 -7.94 -18.59
N ALA A 11 -19.65 -8.70 -19.41
CA ALA A 11 -19.03 -9.60 -20.39
C ALA A 11 -18.23 -8.84 -21.45
N GLN A 12 -18.78 -7.75 -21.99
CA GLN A 12 -18.08 -6.89 -22.96
C GLN A 12 -16.85 -6.21 -22.34
N TYR A 13 -16.96 -5.74 -21.10
CA TYR A 13 -15.84 -5.13 -20.39
C TYR A 13 -14.69 -6.12 -20.19
N LYS A 14 -14.98 -7.38 -19.81
CA LYS A 14 -13.96 -8.44 -19.71
C LYS A 14 -13.24 -8.66 -21.04
N ILE A 15 -13.98 -8.75 -22.16
CA ILE A 15 -13.38 -8.89 -23.50
C ILE A 15 -12.51 -7.67 -23.85
N CYS A 16 -12.94 -6.46 -23.48
CA CYS A 16 -12.17 -5.25 -23.72
C CYS A 16 -10.87 -5.24 -22.90
N LEU A 17 -10.96 -5.61 -21.62
CA LEU A 17 -9.81 -5.80 -20.74
C LEU A 17 -8.85 -6.86 -21.29
N GLU A 18 -9.34 -7.91 -21.93
CA GLU A 18 -8.54 -8.97 -22.53
C GLU A 18 -7.79 -8.54 -23.80
N LYS A 19 -8.38 -7.64 -24.59
CA LYS A 19 -7.84 -7.21 -25.90
C LYS A 19 -6.87 -6.04 -25.83
N ASP A 20 -7.01 -5.16 -24.84
CA ASP A 20 -6.14 -3.99 -24.69
C ASP A 20 -4.85 -4.35 -23.95
N THR A 21 -3.87 -4.85 -24.71
CA THR A 21 -2.57 -5.30 -24.20
C THR A 21 -1.79 -4.20 -23.50
N GLU A 22 -1.90 -2.93 -23.93
CA GLU A 22 -1.24 -1.81 -23.26
C GLU A 22 -1.93 -1.46 -21.93
N PHE A 23 -3.27 -1.48 -21.89
CA PHE A 23 -4.01 -1.26 -20.66
C PHE A 23 -3.74 -2.37 -19.64
N GLN A 24 -3.69 -3.63 -20.10
CA GLN A 24 -3.28 -4.78 -19.28
C GLN A 24 -1.89 -4.57 -18.71
N GLN A 25 -0.89 -4.28 -19.56
CA GLN A 25 0.48 -4.07 -19.07
C GLN A 25 0.59 -2.93 -18.06
N ARG A 26 -0.20 -1.85 -18.23
CA ARG A 26 -0.19 -0.68 -17.35
C ARG A 26 -0.95 -0.85 -16.04
N ASN A 27 -1.92 -1.77 -15.95
CA ASN A 27 -2.81 -1.85 -14.78
C ASN A 27 -2.89 -3.24 -14.13
N LEU A 28 -2.51 -4.31 -14.82
CA LEU A 28 -2.65 -5.69 -14.31
C LEU A 28 -1.92 -5.86 -12.97
N TYR A 29 -0.74 -5.26 -12.81
CA TYR A 29 -0.01 -5.32 -11.54
C TYR A 29 -0.78 -4.65 -10.39
N LYS A 30 -1.57 -3.60 -10.63
CA LYS A 30 -2.37 -2.95 -9.58
C LYS A 30 -3.48 -3.88 -9.11
N TRP A 31 -4.16 -4.54 -10.05
CA TRP A 31 -5.22 -5.51 -9.76
C TRP A 31 -4.69 -6.75 -9.06
N GLU A 32 -3.54 -7.26 -9.50
CA GLU A 32 -2.85 -8.37 -8.84
C GLU A 32 -2.48 -8.00 -7.40
N SER A 33 -1.90 -6.81 -7.19
CA SER A 33 -1.54 -6.35 -5.84
C SER A 33 -2.75 -6.17 -4.92
N LEU A 34 -3.86 -5.61 -5.43
CA LEU A 34 -5.11 -5.54 -4.66
C LEU A 34 -5.60 -6.94 -4.29
N LYS A 35 -5.59 -7.89 -5.24
CA LYS A 35 -6.00 -9.27 -4.98
C LYS A 35 -5.11 -9.94 -3.93
N ILE A 36 -3.79 -9.85 -4.08
CA ILE A 36 -2.83 -10.42 -3.13
C ILE A 36 -3.04 -9.82 -1.73
N TRP A 37 -3.24 -8.50 -1.62
CA TRP A 37 -3.56 -7.87 -0.34
C TRP A 37 -4.85 -8.45 0.26
N LYS A 38 -5.94 -8.49 -0.51
CA LYS A 38 -7.24 -9.00 -0.03
C LYS A 38 -7.20 -10.47 0.39
N ASP A 39 -6.41 -11.29 -0.29
CA ASP A 39 -6.30 -12.72 0.00
C ASP A 39 -5.42 -13.01 1.24
N ASN A 40 -4.49 -12.11 1.60
CA ASN A 40 -3.47 -12.39 2.62
C ASN A 40 -3.52 -11.48 3.85
N TRP A 41 -4.06 -10.26 3.75
CA TRP A 41 -3.97 -9.28 4.83
C TRP A 41 -4.85 -9.68 6.01
N ASP A 42 -4.22 -9.95 7.14
CA ASP A 42 -4.88 -10.22 8.42
C ASP A 42 -4.13 -9.49 9.53
N THR A 43 -4.77 -8.46 10.09
CA THR A 43 -4.17 -7.64 11.15
C THR A 43 -3.98 -8.42 12.44
N GLU A 44 -4.62 -9.57 12.61
CA GLU A 44 -4.50 -10.45 13.79
C GLU A 44 -3.62 -11.68 13.53
N ALA A 45 -2.95 -11.74 12.38
CA ALA A 45 -2.08 -12.87 12.04
C ALA A 45 -1.02 -13.13 13.11
N LEU A 46 -0.85 -14.41 13.48
CA LEU A 46 0.13 -14.86 14.47
C LEU A 46 1.56 -14.47 14.06
N ASN A 47 1.91 -14.65 12.78
CA ASN A 47 3.17 -14.17 12.21
C ASN A 47 2.92 -12.95 11.34
N PHE A 48 2.84 -11.79 11.98
CA PHE A 48 2.52 -10.52 11.32
C PHE A 48 3.55 -10.14 10.25
N GLN A 49 4.84 -10.43 10.48
CA GLN A 49 5.90 -10.12 9.51
C GLN A 49 5.73 -10.92 8.22
N LYS A 50 5.47 -12.24 8.32
CA LYS A 50 5.21 -13.09 7.16
C LYS A 50 3.96 -12.64 6.42
N MET A 51 2.87 -12.38 7.15
CA MET A 51 1.61 -11.88 6.59
C MET A 51 1.82 -10.58 5.80
N PHE A 52 2.55 -9.62 6.37
CA PHE A 52 2.86 -8.34 5.74
C PHE A 52 3.67 -8.54 4.45
N ASP A 53 4.71 -9.37 4.49
CA ASP A 53 5.54 -9.64 3.31
C ASP A 53 4.72 -10.26 2.16
N THR A 54 3.87 -11.25 2.49
CA THR A 54 3.02 -11.95 1.51
C THR A 54 1.95 -11.04 0.93
N SER A 55 1.40 -10.12 1.72
CA SER A 55 0.37 -9.17 1.28
C SER A 55 0.88 -8.11 0.31
N LEU A 56 2.21 -7.92 0.23
CA LEU A 56 2.88 -6.98 -0.66
C LEU A 56 3.78 -7.70 -1.66
N GLN A 57 3.34 -8.85 -2.17
CA GLN A 57 3.96 -9.49 -3.33
C GLN A 57 3.27 -9.07 -4.62
N ASN A 58 3.99 -9.21 -5.73
CA ASN A 58 3.48 -8.99 -7.07
C ASN A 58 4.41 -9.71 -8.06
N SER A 59 3.85 -10.53 -8.95
CA SER A 59 4.61 -11.33 -9.91
C SER A 59 5.07 -10.54 -11.14
N ILE A 60 4.39 -9.43 -11.45
CA ILE A 60 4.66 -8.58 -12.62
C ILE A 60 5.75 -7.54 -12.32
N THR A 61 5.65 -6.83 -11.19
CA THR A 61 6.59 -5.76 -10.83
C THR A 61 6.65 -5.50 -9.33
N ARG A 62 7.84 -5.15 -8.85
CA ARG A 62 8.06 -4.76 -7.45
C ARG A 62 8.03 -3.25 -7.22
N ARG A 63 7.84 -2.45 -8.29
CA ARG A 63 8.01 -0.99 -8.28
C ARG A 63 7.07 -0.22 -7.34
N ILE A 64 5.94 -0.82 -6.97
CA ILE A 64 5.06 -0.24 -5.94
C ILE A 64 5.77 -0.24 -4.57
N TRP A 65 6.49 -1.31 -4.26
CA TRP A 65 7.05 -1.59 -2.94
C TRP A 65 8.53 -1.21 -2.82
N SER A 66 9.23 -1.22 -3.94
CA SER A 66 10.67 -0.99 -4.02
C SER A 66 11.09 -0.53 -5.41
N ARG A 67 11.82 0.58 -5.47
CA ARG A 67 12.50 1.13 -6.64
C ARG A 67 13.78 1.82 -6.18
N GLU A 68 14.52 2.42 -7.10
CA GLU A 68 15.79 3.10 -6.77
C GLU A 68 15.55 4.18 -5.71
N TYR A 69 16.36 4.14 -4.63
CA TYR A 69 16.25 5.02 -3.46
C TYR A 69 14.87 5.08 -2.78
N TYR A 70 14.04 4.03 -2.92
CA TYR A 70 12.73 3.95 -2.28
C TYR A 70 12.39 2.50 -1.94
N ALA A 71 12.33 2.17 -0.65
CA ALA A 71 12.10 0.79 -0.19
C ALA A 71 11.18 0.73 1.06
N PRO A 72 9.96 1.29 1.01
CA PRO A 72 9.05 1.31 2.16
C PRO A 72 8.70 -0.08 2.71
N LYS A 73 8.51 -1.07 1.83
CA LYS A 73 8.20 -2.45 2.24
C LYS A 73 9.32 -3.02 3.09
N GLN A 74 10.57 -2.86 2.65
CA GLN A 74 11.73 -3.35 3.39
C GLN A 74 11.85 -2.65 4.74
N MET A 75 11.61 -1.33 4.79
CA MET A 75 11.68 -0.61 6.05
C MET A 75 10.57 -1.02 7.02
N MET A 76 9.34 -1.22 6.54
CA MET A 76 8.26 -1.71 7.38
C MET A 76 8.54 -3.13 7.90
N LEU A 77 9.18 -4.00 7.12
CA LEU A 77 9.62 -5.32 7.60
C LEU A 77 10.69 -5.24 8.70
N ILE A 78 11.58 -4.23 8.66
CA ILE A 78 12.54 -3.94 9.72
C ILE A 78 11.80 -3.48 10.98
N PHE A 79 10.84 -2.56 10.83
CA PHE A 79 10.02 -2.06 11.94
C PHE A 79 9.20 -3.16 12.61
N ILE A 80 8.59 -4.06 11.82
CA ILE A 80 7.88 -5.22 12.36
C ILE A 80 8.85 -6.15 13.10
N GLY A 81 10.08 -6.32 12.61
CA GLY A 81 11.11 -7.09 13.31
C GLY A 81 11.55 -6.45 14.64
N LEU A 82 11.50 -5.12 14.74
CA LEU A 82 11.82 -4.38 15.97
C LEU A 82 10.69 -4.43 16.99
N GLN A 83 9.47 -4.07 16.59
CA GLN A 83 8.31 -3.92 17.48
C GLN A 83 7.01 -4.37 16.78
N PRO A 84 6.77 -5.68 16.63
CA PRO A 84 5.69 -6.20 15.80
C PRO A 84 4.30 -5.75 16.25
N GLU A 85 4.03 -5.77 17.56
CA GLU A 85 2.72 -5.41 18.10
C GLU A 85 2.46 -3.89 18.02
N PHE A 86 3.51 -3.07 18.08
CA PHE A 86 3.38 -1.64 17.86
C PHE A 86 3.03 -1.34 16.40
N VAL A 87 3.70 -1.99 15.44
CA VAL A 87 3.33 -1.83 14.02
C VAL A 87 1.92 -2.36 13.74
N ARG A 88 1.50 -3.45 14.39
CA ARG A 88 0.12 -3.94 14.31
C ARG A 88 -0.88 -2.88 14.77
N LEU A 89 -0.61 -2.22 15.90
CA LEU A 89 -1.41 -1.10 16.39
C LEU A 89 -1.46 0.06 15.38
N MET A 90 -0.32 0.42 14.76
CA MET A 90 -0.27 1.47 13.74
C MET A 90 -1.24 1.19 12.58
N PHE A 91 -1.28 -0.05 12.08
CA PHE A 91 -2.22 -0.43 11.02
C PHE A 91 -3.67 -0.44 11.48
N ARG A 92 -3.96 -0.89 12.72
CA ARG A 92 -5.32 -0.79 13.28
C ARG A 92 -5.79 0.67 13.37
N GLU A 93 -4.93 1.59 13.82
CA GLU A 93 -5.26 3.02 13.85
C GLU A 93 -5.41 3.61 12.44
N LEU A 94 -4.54 3.22 11.50
CA LEU A 94 -4.63 3.66 10.11
C LEU A 94 -5.94 3.23 9.46
N PHE A 95 -6.46 2.04 9.79
CA PHE A 95 -7.69 1.52 9.20
C PHE A 95 -8.97 1.85 9.97
N ASN A 96 -8.88 2.64 11.04
CA ASN A 96 -10.05 3.06 11.80
C ASN A 96 -10.78 4.24 11.13
N GLU A 97 -11.72 3.96 10.22
CA GLU A 97 -12.45 4.99 9.47
C GLU A 97 -13.36 5.90 10.33
N ASP A 98 -13.51 5.64 11.64
CA ASP A 98 -14.21 6.56 12.56
C ASP A 98 -13.46 7.88 12.78
N LYS A 99 -12.16 7.93 12.42
CA LYS A 99 -11.31 9.12 12.51
C LYS A 99 -10.99 9.67 11.11
N ALA A 100 -10.79 10.99 11.04
CA ALA A 100 -10.39 11.68 9.81
C ALA A 100 -9.14 11.05 9.17
N MET A 101 -9.13 10.99 7.84
CA MET A 101 -8.07 10.32 7.07
C MET A 101 -6.72 10.99 7.26
N GLU A 102 -6.69 12.32 7.23
CA GLU A 102 -5.49 13.14 7.40
C GLU A 102 -4.83 12.84 8.75
N TYR A 103 -5.64 12.82 9.82
CA TYR A 103 -5.17 12.52 11.16
C TYR A 103 -4.56 11.11 11.28
N ARG A 104 -5.19 10.11 10.66
CA ARG A 104 -4.69 8.73 10.67
C ARG A 104 -3.39 8.58 9.89
N ALA A 105 -3.31 9.22 8.73
CA ALA A 105 -2.11 9.21 7.90
C ALA A 105 -0.94 9.89 8.60
N ASP A 106 -1.16 11.08 9.18
CA ASP A 106 -0.15 11.83 9.92
C ASP A 106 0.36 11.06 11.13
N ARG A 107 -0.55 10.42 11.87
CA ARG A 107 -0.16 9.54 12.97
C ARG A 107 0.69 8.37 12.51
N PHE A 108 0.35 7.76 11.38
CA PHE A 108 1.13 6.66 10.84
C PHE A 108 2.57 7.10 10.51
N VAL A 109 2.73 8.27 9.89
CA VAL A 109 4.05 8.86 9.61
C VAL A 109 4.82 9.12 10.90
N PHE A 110 4.18 9.74 11.90
CA PHE A 110 4.79 10.02 13.20
C PHE A 110 5.30 8.74 13.91
N TYR A 111 4.51 7.65 13.86
CA TYR A 111 4.94 6.38 14.41
C TYR A 111 6.10 5.76 13.62
N CYS A 112 6.13 5.91 12.28
CA CYS A 112 7.28 5.53 11.48
C CYS A 112 8.54 6.33 11.84
N ASP A 113 8.43 7.62 12.12
CA ASP A 113 9.56 8.45 12.60
C ASP A 113 10.09 7.91 13.93
N THR A 114 9.19 7.62 14.87
CA THR A 114 9.54 7.04 16.19
C THR A 114 10.29 5.71 16.05
N LEU A 115 9.81 4.82 15.17
CA LEU A 115 10.48 3.54 14.91
C LEU A 115 11.81 3.71 14.17
N MET A 116 11.93 4.74 13.33
CA MET A 116 13.17 5.05 12.64
C MET A 116 14.26 5.53 13.59
N GLU A 117 13.90 6.36 14.58
CA GLU A 117 14.80 6.78 15.65
C GLU A 117 15.29 5.56 16.44
N ALA A 118 14.37 4.73 16.93
CA ALA A 118 14.70 3.49 17.65
C ALA A 118 15.57 2.54 16.83
N TYR A 119 15.32 2.44 15.51
CA TYR A 119 16.16 1.64 14.61
C TYR A 119 17.58 2.21 14.49
N LYS A 120 17.72 3.53 14.30
CA LYS A 120 19.00 4.23 14.19
C LYS A 120 19.85 4.10 15.44
N GLU A 121 19.26 4.17 16.63
CA GLU A 121 19.96 4.00 17.92
C GLU A 121 20.62 2.62 18.06
N GLN A 122 20.06 1.59 17.43
CA GLN A 122 20.62 0.23 17.45
C GLN A 122 21.75 0.02 16.44
N GLN A 123 21.99 0.98 15.54
CA GLN A 123 22.99 0.83 14.48
C GLN A 123 24.37 1.34 14.91
N LYS A 124 25.39 0.56 14.55
CA LYS A 124 26.79 0.96 14.76
C LYS A 124 27.26 2.06 13.81
N LYS A 125 26.55 2.26 12.70
CA LYS A 125 26.87 3.27 11.68
C LYS A 125 25.65 4.16 11.47
N PRO A 126 25.87 5.45 11.15
CA PRO A 126 24.78 6.35 10.77
C PRO A 126 23.99 5.77 9.60
N ILE A 127 22.65 5.80 9.72
CA ILE A 127 21.74 5.50 8.61
C ILE A 127 21.16 6.81 8.10
N GLU A 128 21.41 7.09 6.81
CA GLU A 128 20.92 8.27 6.11
C GLU A 128 19.56 8.05 5.43
N GLN A 129 19.16 6.78 5.25
CA GLN A 129 17.87 6.43 4.66
C GLN A 129 16.73 6.91 5.56
N THR A 130 15.56 7.13 4.97
CA THR A 130 14.31 7.42 5.69
C THR A 130 13.37 6.22 5.66
N HIS A 131 12.16 6.35 6.19
CA HIS A 131 11.17 5.26 6.18
C HIS A 131 10.25 5.26 4.97
N PHE A 132 10.31 6.28 4.12
CA PHE A 132 9.61 6.40 2.83
C PHE A 132 8.08 6.52 2.92
N HIS A 133 7.51 6.84 4.09
CA HIS A 133 6.06 7.05 4.26
C HIS A 133 5.67 8.54 4.37
N GLU A 134 6.63 9.46 4.40
CA GLU A 134 6.44 10.90 4.58
C GLU A 134 5.66 11.55 3.41
N GLY A 135 5.78 10.98 2.21
CA GLY A 135 5.09 11.46 1.01
C GLY A 135 3.67 10.93 0.83
N TYR A 136 3.15 10.15 1.79
CA TYR A 136 1.83 9.50 1.78
C TYR A 136 1.54 8.53 0.62
N GLU A 137 2.43 8.39 -0.37
CA GLU A 137 2.27 7.44 -1.49
C GLU A 137 2.01 6.03 -0.96
N MET A 138 2.88 5.50 -0.10
CA MET A 138 2.70 4.14 0.44
C MET A 138 1.45 4.00 1.33
N ILE A 139 1.15 5.03 2.14
CA ILE A 139 -0.05 5.05 3.00
C ILE A 139 -1.31 4.98 2.15
N SER A 140 -1.34 5.72 1.04
CA SER A 140 -2.47 5.70 0.10
C SER A 140 -2.68 4.31 -0.51
N TYR A 141 -1.61 3.56 -0.78
CA TYR A 141 -1.72 2.17 -1.24
C TYR A 141 -2.33 1.28 -0.16
N TYR A 142 -1.86 1.35 1.09
CA TYR A 142 -2.44 0.58 2.20
C TYR A 142 -3.95 0.84 2.33
N LEU A 143 -4.35 2.11 2.31
CA LEU A 143 -5.75 2.50 2.38
C LEU A 143 -6.55 2.02 1.16
N SER A 144 -6.00 2.16 -0.05
CA SER A 144 -6.67 1.75 -1.29
C SER A 144 -6.84 0.24 -1.39
N PHE A 145 -5.90 -0.54 -0.87
CA PHE A 145 -6.07 -1.99 -0.85
C PHE A 145 -7.01 -2.44 0.27
N GLN A 146 -6.98 -1.77 1.41
CA GLN A 146 -7.88 -2.09 2.52
C GLN A 146 -9.33 -1.68 2.22
N PHE A 147 -9.55 -0.52 1.63
CA PHE A 147 -10.88 0.02 1.30
C PHE A 147 -10.89 0.57 -0.15
N PRO A 148 -10.89 -0.31 -1.17
CA PRO A 148 -10.83 0.08 -2.58
C PRO A 148 -12.05 0.87 -3.08
N GLU A 149 -13.15 0.82 -2.34
CA GLU A 149 -14.37 1.58 -2.61
C GLU A 149 -14.23 3.06 -2.18
N HIS A 150 -13.31 3.36 -1.24
CA HIS A 150 -13.18 4.68 -0.60
C HIS A 150 -11.91 5.43 -1.02
N TYR A 151 -10.83 4.72 -1.36
CA TYR A 151 -9.53 5.35 -1.64
C TYR A 151 -8.93 4.88 -2.98
N ASN A 152 -8.10 5.75 -3.55
CA ASN A 152 -7.28 5.47 -4.72
C ASN A 152 -5.80 5.77 -4.43
N PRO A 153 -4.85 5.03 -5.04
CA PRO A 153 -3.44 5.31 -4.86
C PRO A 153 -3.10 6.74 -5.28
N TYR A 154 -2.39 7.44 -4.41
CA TYR A 154 -1.97 8.81 -4.60
C TYR A 154 -0.62 8.87 -5.33
N TYR A 155 -0.56 9.67 -6.39
CA TYR A 155 0.69 10.01 -7.07
C TYR A 155 0.77 11.53 -7.21
N PHE A 156 1.67 12.16 -6.46
CA PHE A 156 1.80 13.62 -6.46
C PHE A 156 2.04 14.23 -7.84
N THR A 157 2.84 13.57 -8.68
CA THR A 157 3.16 14.04 -10.04
C THR A 157 1.93 14.21 -10.94
N ASN A 158 0.86 13.45 -10.69
CA ASN A 158 -0.40 13.59 -11.43
C ASN A 158 -1.14 14.90 -11.10
N PHE A 159 -0.82 15.53 -9.96
CA PHE A 159 -1.43 16.78 -9.50
C PHE A 159 -0.52 18.00 -9.69
N GLN A 160 0.75 17.80 -10.06
CA GLN A 160 1.71 18.90 -10.27
C GLN A 160 1.53 19.64 -11.60
N LYS A 161 0.78 19.11 -12.56
CA LYS A 161 0.48 19.81 -13.80
C LYS A 161 -0.86 20.54 -13.69
N PRO A 162 -0.91 21.88 -13.55
CA PRO A 162 -2.07 22.60 -14.06
C PRO A 162 -2.17 22.27 -15.56
N CYS A 163 -3.39 21.97 -16.03
CA CYS A 163 -3.66 21.77 -17.45
C CYS A 163 -3.04 22.93 -18.27
N PRO A 164 -2.42 22.67 -19.44
CA PRO A 164 -2.10 23.74 -20.37
C PRO A 164 -3.36 24.46 -20.87
#